data_AF-R5LXD2-F1
#
_entry.id   AF-R5LXD2-F1
#
_cell.length_a   1.000
_cell.length_b   1.000
_cell.length_c   1.000
_cell.angle_alpha   90.00
_cell.angle_beta   90.00
_cell.angle_gamma   90.00
#
_symmetry.space_group_name_H-M   'P 1'
#
loop_
_entity.id
_entity.type
_entity.pdbx_description
1 polymer ?
#
loop_
_entity_poly.entity_id
_entity_poly.type
_entity_poly.pdbx_seq_one_letter_code
_entity_poly.pdbx_strand_id
1 'polypeptide(L)' 'MKIIKVVVAVIKSLNDKGQTIILSTQRGYGEFKDSWEFPGGKIEKGETPQEALKREIMEDEWLPADIKLIENIRENM' A
#
# COMPACT_ATOMS: atom_id res chain seq x y z
N MET A 1 -4.70 -4.70 -25.27
CA MET A 1 -4.57 -3.87 -24.05
C MET A 1 -4.43 -4.82 -22.86
N LYS A 2 -3.36 -4.71 -22.07
CA LYS A 2 -3.13 -5.58 -20.91
C LYS A 2 -3.73 -4.91 -19.66
N ILE A 3 -4.66 -5.58 -19.00
CA ILE A 3 -5.20 -5.11 -17.71
C ILE A 3 -4.21 -5.54 -16.63
N ILE A 4 -3.80 -4.58 -15.80
CA ILE A 4 -2.96 -4.84 -14.62
C ILE A 4 -3.79 -4.45 -13.41
N LYS A 5 -3.98 -5.39 -12.49
CA LYS A 5 -4.63 -5.13 -11.20
C LYS A 5 -3.55 -4.74 -10.20
N VAL A 6 -3.83 -3.72 -9.40
CA VAL A 6 -2.92 -3.19 -8.39
C VAL A 6 -3.64 -3.01 -7.06
N VAL A 7 -2.88 -3.02 -5.97
CA VAL A 7 -3.34 -2.72 -4.61
C VAL A 7 -2.51 -1.58 -4.05
N VAL A 8 -3.11 -0.80 -3.17
CA VAL A 8 -2.49 0.40 -2.60
C VAL A 8 -2.95 0.55 -1.14
N ALA A 9 -2.02 0.85 -0.22
CA ALA A 9 -2.31 1.13 1.18
C ALA A 9 -2.36 2.63 1.44
N VAL A 10 -3.42 3.09 2.12
CA VAL A 10 -3.48 4.43 2.72
C VAL A 10 -3.26 4.26 4.22
N ILE A 11 -2.07 4.64 4.69
CA ILE A 11 -1.69 4.44 6.09
C ILE A 11 -1.90 5.75 6.84
N LYS A 12 -2.77 5.71 7.85
CA LYS A 12 -3.06 6.83 8.74
C LYS A 12 -2.28 6.66 10.04
N SER A 13 -1.60 7.70 10.49
CA SER A 13 -0.90 7.75 11.78
C SER A 13 -1.19 9.06 12.51
N LEU A 14 -0.70 9.18 13.74
CA LEU A 14 -0.64 10.42 14.50
C LEU A 14 0.81 10.87 14.63
N ASN A 15 1.08 12.15 14.41
CA ASN A 15 2.39 12.72 14.75
C ASN A 15 2.49 12.98 16.27
N ASP A 16 3.65 13.44 16.73
CA ASP A 16 3.92 13.75 18.15
C ASP A 16 2.99 14.80 18.76
N LYS A 17 2.25 15.55 17.91
CA LYS A 17 1.25 16.54 18.32
C LYS A 17 -0.18 15.98 18.32
N GLY A 18 -0.34 14.68 18.09
CA GLY A 18 -1.64 14.00 17.98
C GLY A 18 -2.42 14.35 16.71
N GLN A 19 -1.76 14.93 15.70
CA GLN A 19 -2.42 15.29 14.44
C GLN A 19 -2.40 14.10 13.49
N THR A 20 -3.52 13.88 12.80
CA THR A 20 -3.59 12.88 11.73
C THR A 20 -2.61 13.23 10.62
N ILE A 21 -1.79 12.26 10.26
CA ILE A 21 -0.92 12.27 9.09
C ILE A 21 -1.21 11.05 8.22
N ILE A 22 -0.92 11.18 6.93
CA ILE A 22 -0.94 10.07 5.97
C ILE A 22 0.49 9.80 5.56
N LEU A 23 0.89 8.52 5.53
CA LEU A 23 2.22 8.12 5.11
C LEU A 23 2.25 7.79 3.62
N SER A 24 3.32 8.20 2.96
CA SER A 24 3.67 7.88 1.57
C SER A 24 5.16 7.58 1.47
N THR A 25 5.58 6.83 0.45
CA THR A 25 6.99 6.53 0.17
C THR A 25 7.49 7.42 -0.97
N GLN A 26 8.78 7.78 -0.93
CA GLN A 26 9.43 8.49 -2.02
C GLN A 26 10.26 7.51 -2.84
N ARG A 27 10.13 7.54 -4.17
CA ARG A 27 10.86 6.60 -5.03
C ARG A 27 12.35 6.93 -5.10
N GLY A 28 13.19 5.95 -4.78
CA GLY A 28 14.65 6.11 -4.84
C GLY A 28 15.24 6.03 -6.26
N TYR A 29 14.52 5.48 -7.24
CA TYR A 29 15.02 5.23 -8.59
C TYR A 29 13.89 5.10 -9.64
N GLY A 30 14.27 4.97 -10.91
CA GLY A 30 13.36 4.79 -12.04
C GLY A 30 12.86 6.11 -12.66
N GLU A 31 11.90 6.00 -13.57
CA GLU A 31 11.32 7.15 -14.31
C GLU A 31 10.64 8.17 -13.38
N PHE A 32 10.11 7.71 -12.25
CA PHE A 32 9.41 8.53 -11.25
C PHE A 32 10.24 8.78 -9.99
N LYS A 33 11.56 8.77 -10.11
CA LYS A 33 12.45 9.10 -8.99
C LYS A 33 12.04 10.43 -8.33
N ASP A 34 12.17 10.50 -7.01
CA ASP A 34 11.84 11.64 -6.16
C ASP A 34 10.33 11.99 -6.09
N SER A 35 9.48 11.26 -6.82
CA SER A 35 8.02 11.36 -6.69
C SER A 35 7.51 10.57 -5.48
N TRP A 36 6.35 10.96 -4.98
CA TRP A 36 5.66 10.30 -3.88
C TRP A 36 4.61 9.31 -4.38
N GLU A 37 4.57 8.14 -3.75
CA GLU A 37 3.55 7.14 -3.99
C GLU A 37 3.06 6.52 -2.68
N PHE A 38 1.90 5.90 -2.73
CA PHE A 38 1.42 5.08 -1.63
C PHE A 38 2.03 3.68 -1.73
N PRO A 39 2.36 3.02 -0.61
CA PRO A 39 2.85 1.64 -0.63
C PRO A 39 1.85 0.70 -1.29
N GLY A 40 2.37 -0.26 -2.05
CA GLY A 40 1.57 -1.22 -2.79
C GLY A 40 2.18 -1.53 -4.15
N GLY A 41 1.48 -2.36 -4.92
CA GLY A 41 2.02 -2.87 -6.16
C GLY A 41 1.04 -3.73 -6.93
N LYS A 42 1.58 -4.56 -7.82
CA LYS A 42 0.79 -5.38 -8.73
C LYS A 42 0.31 -6.61 -7.99
N ILE A 43 -0.93 -7.01 -8.27
CA ILE A 43 -1.42 -8.31 -7.83
C ILE A 43 -0.76 -9.38 -8.72
N GLU A 44 -0.05 -10.31 -8.10
CA GLU A 44 0.56 -11.43 -8.79
C GLU A 44 -0.43 -12.56 -9.07
N LYS A 45 -0.01 -13.52 -9.90
CA LYS A 45 -0.89 -14.62 -10.32
C LYS A 45 -1.21 -15.52 -9.13
N GLY A 46 -2.50 -15.62 -8.80
CA GLY A 46 -3.00 -16.48 -7.73
C GLY A 46 -3.19 -15.77 -6.40
N GLU A 47 -2.78 -14.50 -6.29
CA GLU A 47 -3.02 -13.69 -5.09
C GLU A 47 -4.44 -13.13 -5.07
N THR A 48 -5.05 -13.16 -3.88
CA THR A 48 -6.14 -12.25 -3.53
C THR A 48 -5.59 -10.83 -3.35
N PRO A 49 -6.42 -9.78 -3.50
CA PRO A 49 -5.99 -8.40 -3.20
C PRO A 49 -5.39 -8.24 -1.79
N GLN A 50 -5.89 -9.00 -0.82
CA GLN A 50 -5.42 -8.97 0.57
C GLN A 50 -4.03 -9.59 0.70
N GLU A 51 -3.78 -10.73 0.04
CA GLU A 51 -2.46 -11.37 0.01
C GLU A 51 -1.44 -10.50 -0.68
N ALA A 52 -1.79 -9.92 -1.84
CA ALA A 52 -0.92 -9.00 -2.57
C ALA A 52 -0.57 -7.79 -1.70
N LEU A 53 -1.55 -7.15 -1.07
CA LEU A 53 -1.30 -5.98 -0.22
C LEU A 53 -0.44 -6.35 0.99
N LYS A 54 -0.67 -7.53 1.59
CA LYS A 54 0.15 -8.00 2.70
C LYS A 54 1.60 -8.22 2.28
N ARG A 55 1.83 -8.87 1.14
CA ARG A 55 3.19 -9.08 0.60
C ARG A 55 3.89 -7.74 0.38
N GLU A 56 3.27 -6.82 -0.36
CA GLU A 56 3.85 -5.51 -0.69
C GLU A 56 4.24 -4.71 0.56
N ILE A 57 3.40 -4.71 1.60
CA ILE A 57 3.71 -4.01 2.86
C ILE A 57 4.84 -4.70 3.64
N MET A 58 4.93 -6.02 3.59
CA MET A 58 5.99 -6.76 4.27
C MET A 58 7.35 -6.68 3.55
N GLU A 59 7.41 -6.25 2.29
CA GLU A 59 8.67 -5.98 1.58
C GLU A 59 9.38 -4.73 2.12
N ASP A 60 8.63 -3.80 2.74
CA ASP A 60 9.15 -2.57 3.33
C ASP A 60 9.60 -2.78 4.78
N GLU A 61 10.92 -2.82 5.03
CA GLU A 61 11.51 -3.04 6.36
C GLU A 61 11.10 -1.98 7.41
N TRP A 62 10.70 -0.78 6.98
CA TRP A 62 10.34 0.32 7.86
C TRP A 62 8.92 0.19 8.44
N LEU A 63 8.10 -0.73 7.92
CA LEU A 63 6.73 -0.95 8.37
C LEU A 63 6.47 -2.44 8.70
N PRO A 64 7.06 -2.97 9.79
CA PRO A 64 6.72 -4.30 10.27
C PRO A 64 5.31 -4.27 10.88
N ALA A 65 4.30 -4.43 10.03
CA ALA A 65 2.89 -4.35 10.40
C ALA A 65 2.18 -5.70 10.20
N ASP A 66 1.46 -6.13 11.23
CA ASP A 66 0.48 -7.21 11.10
C ASP A 66 -0.79 -6.65 10.43
N ILE A 67 -1.01 -7.02 9.16
CA ILE A 67 -2.19 -6.61 8.42
C ILE A 67 -3.35 -7.54 8.74
N LYS A 68 -4.46 -6.95 9.22
CA LYS A 68 -5.75 -7.61 9.37
C LYS A 68 -6.78 -6.90 8.50
N LEU A 69 -7.50 -7.65 7.67
CA LEU A 69 -8.69 -7.13 6.99
C LEU A 69 -9.76 -6.85 8.05
N ILE A 70 -10.17 -5.59 8.16
CA ILE A 70 -11.21 -5.16 9.09
C ILE A 70 -12.58 -5.03 8.39
N GLU A 71 -12.61 -4.51 7.17
CA GLU A 71 -13.82 -4.32 6.38
C GLU A 71 -13.49 -4.23 4.88
N ASN A 72 -14.43 -4.64 4.04
CA ASN A 72 -14.37 -4.40 2.59
C ASN A 72 -15.36 -3.28 2.24
N ILE A 73 -14.82 -2.12 1.85
CA ILE A 73 -15.60 -0.91 1.63
C ILE A 73 -16.28 -0.92 0.24
N ARG A 74 -15.97 -1.88 -0.64
CA ARG A 74 -16.29 -1.77 -2.07
C ARG A 74 -16.90 -2.98 -2.77
N GLU A 75 -17.45 -3.97 -2.06
CA GLU A 75 -18.11 -5.12 -2.72
C GLU A 75 -19.40 -4.77 -3.50
N ASN A 76 -19.95 -3.56 -3.35
CA ASN A 76 -21.23 -3.16 -3.95
C ASN A 76 -21.17 -1.92 -4.87
N MET A 77 -20.07 -1.69 -5.60
CA MET A 77 -19.95 -0.58 -6.55
C MET A 77 -19.81 -1.05 -7.99
#